data_AF-A0AAD9QPW4-F1
#
_entry.id   AF-A0AAD9QPW4-F1
#
_cell.length_a   1.000
_cell.length_b   1.000
_cell.length_c   1.000
_cell.angle_alpha   90.00
_cell.angle_beta   90.00
_cell.angle_gamma   90.00
#
_symmetry.space_group_name_H-M   'P 1'
#
loop_
_entity.id
_entity.type
_entity.pdbx_description
1 polymer ?
#
loop_
_entity_poly.entity_id
_entity_poly.type
_entity_poly.pdbx_seq_one_letter_code
_entity_poly.pdbx_strand_id
1 'polypeptide(L)'
;MVNPYWPHLPKRRDNYETNEEEDGIEGAWRTIPDDPLDYHFYYHILDGDTAGRPPKLLSSEGDKWEYNELFDRKSKSCLHLIAKSKNKDALQHPVVRMLIKTKWKSYGRRFLSIQAMCYVIFLLALSFSLISGSMKADPTQYKGAAEFLRGFCEILTLIMTVFYICEELNQMRKERHTYFQEWMNLFDWLGLIFILCIIPLRFAGSSVQWTMASLAFLFNFLRIFKFACVTRFTGLYTKTLARIINEDVTRFMSVFAIVFFSFCGSLFLSARTSKQSFSGFEDVLLSGFRALSEQQPITEDYSGFNWLSILLMLTYMGTVVVILLNILIAQMSTTYTQAKKNLRVKYYKEGDWISEMKLAKGWKLV
;
A
#
# COMPACT_ATOMS: atom_id res chain seq x y z
N MET A 1 5.86 37.58 -23.77
CA MET A 1 7.10 36.91 -24.20
C MET A 1 7.93 36.62 -22.96
N VAL A 2 8.42 35.38 -22.82
CA VAL A 2 9.36 35.03 -21.75
C VAL A 2 10.71 35.61 -22.15
N ASN A 3 11.24 36.55 -21.38
CA ASN A 3 12.52 37.18 -21.72
C ASN A 3 13.65 36.22 -21.32
N PRO A 4 14.47 35.71 -22.26
CA PRO A 4 15.54 34.76 -21.94
C PRO A 4 16.61 35.44 -21.06
N TYR A 5 17.03 34.74 -20.00
CA TYR A 5 18.11 35.19 -19.13
C TYR A 5 19.45 34.66 -19.65
N TRP A 6 20.39 35.55 -19.93
CA TRP A 6 21.69 35.21 -20.48
C TRP A 6 22.83 35.50 -19.48
N PRO A 7 23.22 34.53 -18.64
CA PRO A 7 24.19 34.77 -17.55
C PRO A 7 25.60 35.12 -18.02
N HIS A 8 25.96 34.78 -19.25
CA HIS A 8 27.29 35.01 -19.82
C HIS A 8 27.41 36.36 -20.54
N LEU A 9 26.30 37.07 -20.74
CA LEU A 9 26.31 38.34 -21.45
C LEU A 9 26.54 39.51 -20.48
N PRO A 10 27.30 40.54 -20.91
CA PRO A 10 27.44 41.75 -20.14
C PRO A 10 26.08 42.42 -19.95
N LYS A 11 25.80 42.82 -18.70
CA LYS A 11 24.56 43.53 -18.36
C LYS A 11 24.55 44.89 -19.06
N ARG A 12 23.45 45.22 -19.74
CA ARG A 12 23.22 46.59 -20.23
C ARG A 12 23.18 47.54 -19.04
N ARG A 13 23.81 48.70 -19.19
CA ARG A 13 23.79 49.79 -18.20
C ARG A 13 23.07 50.97 -18.84
N ASP A 14 22.42 51.79 -18.01
CA ASP A 14 21.72 52.98 -18.50
C ASP A 14 22.69 54.06 -19.00
N ASN A 15 23.93 54.08 -18.46
CA ASN A 15 25.02 54.94 -18.89
C ASN A 15 26.30 54.11 -19.08
N TYR A 16 26.97 54.28 -20.21
CA TYR A 16 28.29 53.68 -20.51
C TYR A 16 29.41 54.72 -20.32
N GLU A 17 30.59 54.30 -19.86
CA GLU A 17 31.70 55.22 -19.62
C GLU A 17 32.44 55.58 -20.92
N THR A 18 32.38 54.70 -21.92
CA THR A 18 33.07 54.87 -23.21
C THR A 18 32.21 54.35 -24.36
N ASN A 19 32.26 55.00 -25.52
CA ASN A 19 31.53 54.54 -26.72
C ASN A 19 31.99 53.13 -27.18
N GLU A 20 33.25 52.78 -26.96
CA GLU A 20 33.78 51.44 -27.26
C GLU A 20 33.19 50.35 -26.35
N GLU A 21 32.85 50.70 -25.10
CA GLU A 21 32.21 49.80 -24.15
C GLU A 21 30.74 49.56 -24.55
N GLU A 22 30.04 50.63 -24.94
CA GLU A 22 28.68 50.57 -25.48
C GLU A 22 28.62 49.70 -26.74
N ASP A 23 29.48 49.96 -27.72
CA ASP A 23 29.54 49.18 -28.96
C ASP A 23 29.90 47.71 -28.72
N GLY A 24 30.80 47.43 -27.77
CA GLY A 24 31.17 46.06 -27.39
C GLY A 24 30.02 45.29 -26.74
N ILE A 25 29.28 45.94 -25.83
CA ILE A 25 28.14 45.35 -25.12
C ILE A 25 26.96 45.19 -26.08
N GLU A 26 26.57 46.24 -26.81
CA GLU A 26 25.50 46.18 -27.79
C GLU A 26 25.79 45.19 -28.92
N GLY A 27 27.04 45.17 -29.42
CA GLY A 27 27.49 44.19 -30.40
C GLY A 27 27.31 42.76 -29.92
N ALA A 28 27.67 42.47 -28.66
CA ALA A 28 27.43 41.15 -28.07
C ALA A 28 25.92 40.83 -28.00
N TRP A 29 25.07 41.79 -27.66
CA TRP A 29 23.61 41.59 -27.64
C TRP A 29 22.98 41.39 -29.03
N ARG A 30 23.56 41.97 -30.08
CA ARG A 30 23.11 41.82 -31.48
C ARG A 30 23.45 40.45 -32.09
N THR A 31 24.41 39.73 -31.49
CA THR A 31 24.77 38.38 -31.96
C THR A 31 23.80 37.28 -31.52
N ILE A 32 22.85 37.61 -30.64
CA ILE A 32 21.86 36.66 -30.13
C ILE A 32 20.72 36.53 -31.14
N PRO A 33 20.32 35.31 -31.52
CA PRO A 33 19.11 35.12 -32.31
C PRO A 33 17.86 35.49 -31.51
N ASP A 34 16.88 36.11 -32.17
CA ASP A 34 15.59 36.49 -31.56
C ASP A 34 14.83 35.28 -30.99
N ASP A 35 15.06 34.07 -31.55
CA ASP A 35 14.51 32.80 -31.08
C ASP A 35 15.63 31.78 -30.82
N PRO A 36 16.02 31.55 -29.55
CA PRO A 36 17.05 30.58 -29.23
C PRO A 36 16.58 29.14 -29.49
N LEU A 37 17.46 28.31 -30.05
CA LEU A 37 17.17 26.89 -30.36
C LEU A 37 16.91 26.06 -29.09
N ASP A 38 17.54 26.40 -27.97
CA ASP A 38 17.45 25.67 -26.70
C ASP A 38 17.00 26.60 -25.55
N TYR A 39 15.82 26.32 -24.99
CA TYR A 39 15.29 27.04 -23.84
C TYR A 39 15.63 26.33 -22.53
N HIS A 40 16.40 26.99 -21.67
CA HIS A 40 16.67 26.52 -20.30
C HIS A 40 15.78 27.28 -19.31
N PHE A 41 14.73 26.62 -18.82
CA PHE A 41 13.83 27.20 -17.83
C PHE A 41 14.35 26.98 -16.40
N TYR A 42 14.67 28.07 -15.70
CA TYR A 42 14.96 28.05 -14.27
C TYR A 42 13.70 28.39 -13.50
N TYR A 43 13.26 27.47 -12.64
CA TYR A 43 12.10 27.69 -11.79
C TYR A 43 12.56 27.92 -10.36
N HIS A 44 12.29 29.11 -9.83
CA HIS A 44 12.44 29.38 -8.40
C HIS A 44 11.20 28.84 -7.68
N ILE A 45 11.34 27.67 -7.05
CA ILE A 45 10.32 27.12 -6.18
C ILE A 45 10.40 27.88 -4.85
N LEU A 46 9.48 28.82 -4.65
CA LEU A 46 9.28 29.51 -3.37
C LEU A 46 8.53 28.58 -2.40
N ASP A 47 9.19 27.50 -1.98
CA ASP A 47 8.78 26.70 -0.83
C ASP A 47 9.77 26.98 0.32
N GLY A 48 9.41 26.62 1.55
CA GLY A 48 10.32 26.80 2.68
C GLY A 48 11.68 26.13 2.42
N ASP A 49 12.76 26.71 2.95
CA ASP A 49 14.11 26.13 2.91
C ASP A 49 14.09 24.69 3.47
N THR A 50 15.14 23.91 3.21
CA THR A 50 15.40 22.59 3.81
C THR A 50 15.23 22.53 5.33
N ALA A 51 15.28 23.68 6.02
CA ALA A 51 15.02 23.83 7.45
C ALA A 51 13.63 24.41 7.81
N GLY A 52 12.71 24.55 6.85
CA GLY A 52 11.37 25.13 7.05
C GLY A 52 11.36 26.66 7.24
N ARG A 53 12.44 27.35 6.86
CA ARG A 53 12.54 28.82 6.93
C ARG A 53 11.83 29.46 5.73
N PRO A 54 11.22 30.65 5.88
CA PRO A 54 10.58 31.35 4.77
C PRO A 54 11.59 31.59 3.64
N PRO A 55 11.15 31.52 2.38
CA PRO A 55 12.02 31.75 1.23
C PRO A 55 12.62 33.15 1.32
N LYS A 56 13.89 33.28 0.94
CA LYS A 56 14.55 34.57 0.83
C LYS A 56 14.28 35.15 -0.56
N LEU A 57 13.83 36.40 -0.61
CA LEU A 57 13.65 37.16 -1.84
C LEU A 57 14.88 38.03 -2.07
N LEU A 58 15.23 38.24 -3.33
CA LEU A 58 16.21 39.27 -3.69
C LEU A 58 15.53 40.63 -3.48
N SER A 59 16.12 41.50 -2.66
CA SER A 59 15.63 42.87 -2.48
C SER A 59 15.62 43.61 -3.83
N SER A 60 14.73 44.58 -3.99
CA SER A 60 14.55 45.33 -5.24
C SER A 60 15.82 46.09 -5.69
N GLU A 61 16.80 46.21 -4.80
CA GLU A 61 18.12 46.84 -5.01
C GLU A 61 19.25 45.81 -5.30
N GLY A 62 18.92 44.53 -5.50
CA GLY A 62 19.83 43.53 -6.08
C GLY A 62 20.88 42.91 -5.16
N ASP A 63 21.20 43.52 -4.02
CA ASP A 63 22.40 43.13 -3.23
C ASP A 63 22.13 42.31 -1.96
N LYS A 64 20.87 42.19 -1.50
CA LYS A 64 20.55 41.48 -0.24
C LYS A 64 19.38 40.51 -0.37
N TRP A 65 19.57 39.32 0.20
CA TRP A 65 18.54 38.29 0.33
C TRP A 65 17.73 38.50 1.62
N GLU A 66 16.51 39.01 1.49
CA GLU A 66 15.61 39.31 2.61
C GLU A 66 14.57 38.20 2.82
N TYR A 67 14.15 37.97 4.05
CA TYR A 67 13.12 36.98 4.33
C TYR A 67 11.76 37.45 3.83
N ASN A 68 11.01 36.59 3.14
CA ASN A 68 9.66 36.92 2.72
C ASN A 68 8.72 36.97 3.95
N GLU A 69 8.40 38.18 4.42
CA GLU A 69 7.45 38.42 5.51
C GLU A 69 6.02 38.00 5.15
N LEU A 70 5.68 37.97 3.86
CA LEU A 70 4.37 37.55 3.35
C LEU A 70 4.22 36.02 3.29
N PHE A 71 5.24 35.25 3.67
CA PHE A 71 5.17 33.79 3.66
C PHE A 71 4.39 33.26 4.87
N ASP A 72 3.10 32.98 4.66
CA ASP A 72 2.27 32.32 5.66
C ASP A 72 2.59 30.82 5.75
N ARG A 73 3.27 30.41 6.84
CA ARG A 73 3.59 29.00 7.15
C ARG A 73 2.36 28.12 7.38
N LYS A 74 1.22 28.69 7.77
CA LYS A 74 -0.04 27.96 8.02
C LYS A 74 -0.92 27.87 6.78
N SER A 75 -0.58 28.59 5.72
CA SER A 75 -1.29 28.53 4.46
C SER A 75 -1.13 27.16 3.80
N LYS A 76 -2.17 26.72 3.07
CA LYS A 76 -2.10 25.48 2.30
C LYS A 76 -1.12 25.67 1.16
N SER A 77 -0.06 24.85 1.13
CA SER A 77 0.92 24.85 0.04
C SER A 77 0.24 24.71 -1.33
N CYS A 78 0.75 25.40 -2.35
CA CYS A 78 0.31 25.24 -3.73
C CYS A 78 0.33 23.78 -4.18
N LEU A 79 1.30 22.98 -3.69
CA LEU A 79 1.34 21.54 -3.95
C LEU A 79 0.15 20.81 -3.33
N HIS A 80 -0.27 21.19 -2.12
CA HIS A 80 -1.45 20.61 -1.47
C HIS A 80 -2.73 20.91 -2.27
N LEU A 81 -2.86 22.13 -2.80
CA LEU A 81 -3.98 22.52 -3.65
C LEU A 81 -3.97 21.75 -4.98
N ILE A 82 -2.81 21.64 -5.63
CA ILE A 82 -2.64 20.85 -6.87
C ILE A 82 -2.95 19.38 -6.62
N ALA A 83 -2.45 18.80 -5.52
CA ALA A 83 -2.70 17.41 -5.16
C ALA A 83 -4.17 17.10 -4.85
N LYS A 84 -4.91 18.09 -4.31
CA LYS A 84 -6.35 17.98 -4.07
C LYS A 84 -7.17 18.19 -5.34
N SER A 85 -6.63 18.91 -6.32
CA SER A 85 -7.29 19.12 -7.61
C SER A 85 -7.42 17.80 -8.39
N LYS A 86 -8.50 17.64 -9.16
CA LYS A 86 -8.66 16.49 -10.08
C LYS A 86 -7.83 16.65 -11.37
N ASN A 87 -7.10 17.76 -11.52
CA ASN A 87 -6.34 18.05 -12.73
C ASN A 87 -5.03 17.25 -12.73
N LYS A 88 -5.02 16.15 -13.46
CA LYS A 88 -3.86 15.26 -13.56
C LYS A 88 -2.70 15.90 -14.31
N ASP A 89 -2.99 16.82 -15.23
CA ASP A 89 -1.99 17.45 -16.10
C ASP A 89 -1.13 18.43 -15.30
N ALA A 90 -1.73 19.13 -14.33
CA ALA A 90 -1.01 20.00 -13.40
C ALA A 90 0.02 19.24 -12.56
N LEU A 91 -0.26 17.98 -12.18
CA LEU A 91 0.69 17.14 -11.44
C LEU A 91 1.83 16.61 -12.34
N GLN A 92 1.60 16.53 -13.65
CA GLN A 92 2.63 16.10 -14.62
C GLN A 92 3.64 17.19 -14.96
N HIS A 93 3.36 18.45 -14.59
CA HIS A 93 4.26 19.55 -14.84
C HIS A 93 5.65 19.28 -14.24
N PRO A 94 6.76 19.49 -15.00
CA PRO A 94 8.11 19.10 -14.59
C PRO A 94 8.54 19.71 -13.24
N VAL A 95 8.11 20.96 -12.96
CA VAL A 95 8.37 21.63 -11.67
C VAL A 95 7.70 20.93 -10.50
N VAL A 96 6.45 20.49 -10.67
CA VAL A 96 5.69 19.80 -9.63
C VAL A 96 6.32 18.43 -9.36
N ARG A 97 6.74 17.73 -10.40
CA ARG A 97 7.51 16.47 -10.29
C ARG A 97 8.82 16.65 -9.54
N MET A 98 9.61 17.65 -9.93
CA MET A 98 10.88 17.96 -9.27
C MET A 98 10.68 18.26 -7.78
N LEU A 99 9.63 19.01 -7.44
CA LEU A 99 9.25 19.32 -6.06
C LEU A 99 8.88 18.07 -5.26
N ILE A 100 8.02 17.21 -5.80
CA ILE A 100 7.60 15.96 -5.14
C ILE A 100 8.79 15.01 -4.94
N LYS A 101 9.65 14.85 -5.95
CA LYS A 101 10.85 14.02 -5.88
C LYS A 101 11.84 14.50 -4.81
N THR A 102 12.01 15.82 -4.71
CA THR A 102 12.86 16.45 -3.70
C THR A 102 12.31 16.22 -2.29
N LYS A 103 11.01 16.45 -2.08
CA LYS A 103 10.34 16.18 -0.79
C LYS A 103 10.39 14.71 -0.38
N TRP A 104 10.27 13.78 -1.34
CA TRP A 104 10.40 12.35 -1.07
C TRP A 104 11.80 11.97 -0.59
N LYS A 105 12.83 12.46 -1.29
CA LYS A 105 14.23 12.16 -0.98
C LYS A 105 14.62 12.75 0.38
N SER A 106 14.14 13.95 0.69
CA SER A 106 14.45 14.64 1.95
C SER A 106 13.70 14.03 3.14
N TYR A 107 12.37 13.85 3.03
CA TYR A 107 11.51 13.53 4.17
C TYR A 107 10.80 12.19 4.04
N GLY A 108 10.10 11.97 2.93
CA GLY A 108 9.12 10.87 2.84
C GLY A 108 9.75 9.47 2.95
N ARG A 109 10.93 9.26 2.37
CA ARG A 109 11.64 7.98 2.50
C ARG A 109 12.07 7.71 3.95
N ARG A 110 12.64 8.71 4.62
CA ARG A 110 13.08 8.57 6.02
C ARG A 110 11.88 8.32 6.94
N PHE A 111 10.82 9.12 6.80
CA PHE A 111 9.61 8.98 7.60
C PHE A 111 8.96 7.61 7.47
N LEU A 112 8.69 7.14 6.24
CA LEU A 112 8.08 5.82 6.04
C LEU A 112 9.01 4.68 6.43
N SER A 113 10.33 4.84 6.27
CA SER A 113 11.30 3.85 6.73
C SER A 113 11.30 3.73 8.25
N ILE A 114 11.23 4.85 8.99
CA ILE A 114 11.13 4.84 10.45
C ILE A 114 9.83 4.16 10.87
N GLN A 115 8.69 4.51 10.25
CA GLN A 115 7.40 3.90 10.56
C GLN A 115 7.41 2.37 10.30
N ALA A 116 8.01 1.93 9.19
CA ALA A 116 8.17 0.51 8.90
C ALA A 116 9.06 -0.21 9.92
N MET A 117 10.16 0.41 10.35
CA MET A 117 11.04 -0.17 11.38
C MET A 117 10.33 -0.27 12.74
N CYS A 118 9.60 0.77 13.14
CA CYS A 118 8.75 0.73 14.34
C CYS A 118 7.70 -0.41 14.26
N TYR A 119 7.11 -0.63 13.08
CA TYR A 119 6.16 -1.73 12.87
C TYR A 119 6.83 -3.11 12.94
N VAL A 120 8.03 -3.27 12.40
CA VAL A 120 8.80 -4.53 12.54
C VAL A 120 9.14 -4.80 14.00
N ILE A 121 9.53 -3.79 14.77
CA ILE A 121 9.76 -3.91 16.23
C ILE A 121 8.48 -4.36 16.93
N PHE A 122 7.33 -3.76 16.57
CA PHE A 122 6.02 -4.19 17.08
C PHE A 122 5.72 -5.66 16.76
N LEU A 123 5.97 -6.12 15.53
CA LEU A 123 5.75 -7.52 15.14
C LEU A 123 6.67 -8.48 15.91
N LEU A 124 7.94 -8.12 16.12
CA LEU A 124 8.87 -8.94 16.91
C LEU A 124 8.42 -9.04 18.37
N ALA A 125 8.00 -7.92 18.97
CA ALA A 125 7.47 -7.90 20.33
C ALA A 125 6.18 -8.73 20.45
N LEU A 126 5.27 -8.63 19.47
CA LEU A 126 4.04 -9.43 19.38
C LEU A 126 4.36 -10.92 19.27
N SER A 127 5.31 -11.29 18.41
CA SER A 127 5.75 -12.67 18.21
C SER A 127 6.34 -13.25 19.49
N PHE A 128 7.25 -12.51 20.13
CA PHE A 128 7.86 -12.94 21.38
C PHE A 128 6.81 -13.12 22.49
N SER A 129 5.87 -12.19 22.61
CA SER A 129 4.77 -12.24 23.57
C SER A 129 3.87 -13.46 23.37
N LEU A 130 3.41 -13.72 22.14
CA LEU A 130 2.46 -14.80 21.85
C LEU A 130 3.10 -16.18 21.91
N ILE A 131 4.32 -16.34 21.37
CA ILE A 131 5.04 -17.63 21.38
C ILE A 131 5.49 -17.99 22.81
N SER A 132 6.05 -17.03 23.56
CA SER A 132 6.39 -17.26 24.97
C SER A 132 5.15 -17.45 25.85
N GLY A 133 3.99 -16.95 25.37
CA GLY A 133 2.68 -17.21 25.92
C GLY A 133 2.25 -18.66 25.77
N SER A 134 2.33 -19.20 24.55
CA SER A 134 1.80 -20.53 24.24
C SER A 134 2.60 -21.68 24.85
N MET A 135 3.87 -21.45 25.18
CA MET A 135 4.75 -22.46 25.80
C MET A 135 4.48 -22.72 27.29
N LYS A 136 3.55 -21.99 27.93
CA LYS A 136 3.29 -22.09 29.38
C LYS A 136 1.86 -22.45 29.71
N ALA A 137 1.69 -23.28 30.74
CA ALA A 137 0.39 -23.74 31.22
C ALA A 137 -0.45 -22.61 31.83
N ASP A 138 0.18 -21.69 32.59
CA ASP A 138 -0.48 -20.50 33.13
C ASP A 138 0.09 -19.21 32.49
N PRO A 139 -0.69 -18.48 31.69
CA PRO A 139 -0.21 -17.28 31.00
C PRO A 139 -0.05 -16.05 31.90
N THR A 140 -0.46 -16.12 33.17
CA THR A 140 -0.52 -15.00 34.14
C THR A 140 0.56 -15.03 35.22
N GLN A 141 1.39 -16.08 35.28
CA GLN A 141 2.50 -16.14 36.21
C GLN A 141 3.74 -15.48 35.58
N TYR A 142 4.33 -14.52 36.29
CA TYR A 142 5.53 -13.75 35.88
C TYR A 142 6.69 -13.91 36.89
N LYS A 143 7.10 -15.15 37.15
CA LYS A 143 8.27 -15.54 37.95
C LYS A 143 9.46 -15.94 37.06
N GLY A 144 10.28 -14.96 36.67
CA GLY A 144 11.59 -15.20 36.03
C GLY A 144 12.03 -14.08 35.08
N ALA A 145 13.32 -14.05 34.71
CA ALA A 145 13.87 -13.01 33.82
C ALA A 145 13.24 -13.01 32.42
N ALA A 146 13.01 -14.21 31.84
CA ALA A 146 12.31 -14.35 30.57
C ALA A 146 10.83 -13.92 30.64
N GLU A 147 10.22 -14.05 31.82
CA GLU A 147 8.82 -13.68 32.05
C GLU A 147 8.67 -12.17 32.26
N PHE A 148 9.65 -11.53 32.90
CA PHE A 148 9.73 -10.08 32.96
C PHE A 148 9.88 -9.46 31.56
N LEU A 149 10.76 -10.02 30.72
CA LEU A 149 10.90 -9.59 29.33
C LEU A 149 9.60 -9.77 28.55
N ARG A 150 8.87 -10.86 28.80
CA ARG A 150 7.55 -11.09 28.20
C ARG A 150 6.53 -10.04 28.65
N GLY A 151 6.45 -9.75 29.95
CA GLY A 151 5.57 -8.70 30.47
C GLY A 151 5.88 -7.33 29.88
N PHE A 152 7.17 -7.00 29.74
CA PHE A 152 7.60 -5.78 29.04
C PHE A 152 7.15 -5.77 27.57
N CYS A 153 7.34 -6.88 26.84
CA CYS A 153 6.87 -7.00 25.46
C CYS A 153 5.34 -6.91 25.35
N GLU A 154 4.59 -7.47 26.29
CA GLU A 154 3.12 -7.38 26.34
C GLU A 154 2.66 -5.92 26.57
N ILE A 155 3.30 -5.20 27.49
CA ILE A 155 3.00 -3.78 27.72
C ILE A 155 3.36 -2.94 26.48
N LEU A 156 4.53 -3.20 25.88
CA LEU A 156 4.97 -2.52 24.68
C LEU A 156 4.02 -2.75 23.49
N THR A 157 3.57 -3.99 23.28
CA THR A 157 2.61 -4.30 22.20
C THR A 157 1.28 -3.61 22.44
N LEU A 158 0.77 -3.58 23.67
CA LEU A 158 -0.46 -2.87 24.02
C LEU A 158 -0.36 -1.36 23.74
N ILE A 159 0.72 -0.71 24.17
CA ILE A 159 0.95 0.73 23.91
C ILE A 159 0.99 0.99 22.40
N MET A 160 1.73 0.17 21.65
CA MET A 160 1.84 0.30 20.19
C MET A 160 0.50 0.02 19.49
N THR A 161 -0.30 -0.94 19.96
CA THR A 161 -1.64 -1.21 19.43
C THR A 161 -2.56 -0.01 19.62
N VAL A 162 -2.58 0.60 20.81
CA VAL A 162 -3.38 1.82 21.07
C VAL A 162 -2.92 2.97 20.15
N PHE A 163 -1.61 3.17 20.02
CA PHE A 163 -1.06 4.17 19.10
C PHE A 163 -1.53 3.93 17.65
N TYR A 164 -1.45 2.70 17.15
CA TYR A 164 -1.92 2.37 15.80
C TYR A 164 -3.44 2.51 15.63
N ILE A 165 -4.25 2.23 16.66
CA ILE A 165 -5.68 2.50 16.63
C ILE A 165 -5.93 4.01 16.48
N CYS A 166 -5.20 4.85 17.21
CA CYS A 166 -5.30 6.30 17.06
C CYS A 166 -4.89 6.78 15.66
N GLU A 167 -3.83 6.22 15.07
CA GLU A 167 -3.43 6.52 13.69
C GLU A 167 -4.51 6.13 12.68
N GLU A 168 -5.06 4.92 12.77
CA GLU A 168 -6.11 4.46 11.85
C GLU A 168 -7.41 5.26 12.02
N LEU A 169 -7.78 5.64 13.26
CA LEU A 169 -8.92 6.54 13.52
C LEU A 169 -8.71 7.92 12.89
N ASN A 170 -7.49 8.46 12.99
CA ASN A 170 -7.14 9.73 12.36
C ASN A 170 -7.23 9.63 10.83
N GLN A 171 -6.78 8.52 10.25
CA GLN A 171 -6.88 8.27 8.81
C GLN A 171 -8.35 8.13 8.36
N MET A 172 -9.17 7.38 9.10
CA MET A 172 -10.61 7.26 8.85
C MET A 172 -11.31 8.63 8.86
N ARG A 173 -10.96 9.50 9.81
CA ARG A 173 -11.52 10.86 9.89
C ARG A 173 -11.15 11.69 8.66
N LYS A 174 -9.93 11.55 8.15
CA LYS A 174 -9.44 12.32 6.99
C LYS A 174 -10.05 11.82 5.66
N GLU A 175 -10.18 10.51 5.47
CA GLU A 175 -10.54 9.92 4.17
C GLU A 175 -12.02 9.45 4.08
N ARG A 176 -12.73 9.38 5.20
CA ARG A 176 -14.16 9.08 5.35
C ARG A 176 -14.59 7.88 4.49
N HIS A 177 -15.41 8.08 3.45
CA HIS A 177 -15.99 6.99 2.66
C HIS A 177 -14.99 6.31 1.71
N THR A 178 -13.95 7.01 1.27
CA THR A 178 -12.94 6.40 0.39
C THR A 178 -12.06 5.41 1.14
N TYR A 179 -11.94 5.54 2.46
CA TYR A 179 -11.14 4.66 3.31
C TYR A 179 -11.66 3.21 3.30
N PHE A 180 -12.98 3.01 3.41
CA PHE A 180 -13.60 1.69 3.49
C PHE A 180 -13.66 0.93 2.16
N GLN A 181 -13.36 1.59 1.04
CA GLN A 181 -13.27 0.92 -0.26
C GLN A 181 -11.96 0.14 -0.45
N GLU A 182 -10.94 0.43 0.36
CA GLU A 182 -9.67 -0.27 0.29
C GLU A 182 -9.68 -1.49 1.21
N TRP A 183 -9.73 -2.69 0.61
CA TRP A 183 -9.75 -3.98 1.32
C TRP A 183 -8.64 -4.15 2.37
N MET A 184 -7.45 -3.57 2.13
CA MET A 184 -6.33 -3.65 3.06
C MET A 184 -6.62 -2.95 4.39
N ASN A 185 -7.40 -1.87 4.38
CA ASN A 185 -7.75 -1.15 5.60
C ASN A 185 -8.71 -1.97 6.48
N LEU A 186 -9.59 -2.78 5.88
CA LEU A 186 -10.45 -3.71 6.62
C LEU A 186 -9.60 -4.76 7.36
N PHE A 187 -8.60 -5.34 6.68
CA PHE A 187 -7.70 -6.30 7.29
C PHE A 187 -6.87 -5.70 8.43
N ASP A 188 -6.46 -4.44 8.31
CA ASP A 188 -5.75 -3.72 9.39
C ASP A 188 -6.64 -3.58 10.64
N TRP A 189 -7.91 -3.20 10.47
CA TRP A 189 -8.88 -3.10 11.58
C TRP A 189 -9.14 -4.44 12.25
N LEU A 190 -9.33 -5.51 11.46
CA LEU A 190 -9.52 -6.86 11.99
C LEU A 190 -8.32 -7.30 12.84
N GLY A 191 -7.09 -7.06 12.36
CA GLY A 191 -5.87 -7.38 13.09
C GLY A 191 -5.74 -6.64 14.43
N LEU A 192 -6.10 -5.36 14.47
CA LEU A 192 -6.07 -4.55 15.71
C LEU A 192 -7.17 -4.95 16.70
N ILE A 193 -8.39 -5.19 16.20
CA ILE A 193 -9.53 -5.64 17.03
C ILE A 193 -9.22 -7.00 17.65
N PHE A 194 -8.66 -7.95 16.90
CA PHE A 194 -8.30 -9.25 17.46
C PHE A 194 -7.25 -9.15 18.57
N ILE A 195 -6.25 -8.27 18.46
CA ILE A 195 -5.31 -8.02 19.57
C ILE A 195 -6.06 -7.51 20.80
N LEU A 196 -6.97 -6.55 20.63
CA LEU A 196 -7.74 -5.99 21.73
C LEU A 196 -8.63 -7.06 22.40
N CYS A 197 -9.22 -7.97 21.62
CA CYS A 197 -10.03 -9.07 22.11
C CYS A 197 -9.24 -10.12 22.92
N ILE A 198 -7.93 -10.27 22.71
CA ILE A 198 -7.11 -11.21 23.49
C ILE A 198 -7.10 -10.82 24.98
N ILE A 199 -7.13 -9.52 25.30
CA ILE A 199 -7.05 -9.00 26.67
C ILE A 199 -8.22 -9.51 27.54
N PRO A 200 -9.50 -9.23 27.21
CA PRO A 200 -10.63 -9.74 28.00
C PRO A 200 -10.70 -11.26 27.99
N LEU A 201 -10.35 -11.92 26.87
CA LEU A 201 -10.34 -13.39 26.80
C LEU A 201 -9.29 -14.00 27.73
N ARG A 202 -8.17 -13.32 27.96
CA ARG A 202 -7.12 -13.76 28.90
C ARG A 202 -7.57 -13.66 30.35
N PHE A 203 -8.39 -12.66 30.69
CA PHE A 203 -9.02 -12.58 32.02
C PHE A 203 -10.13 -13.63 32.21
N ALA A 204 -10.83 -13.99 31.14
CA ALA A 204 -11.87 -15.02 31.17
C ALA A 204 -11.33 -16.46 31.18
N GLY A 205 -10.02 -16.67 30.98
CA GLY A 205 -9.38 -17.99 30.99
C GLY A 205 -9.89 -18.94 29.90
N SER A 206 -10.48 -18.42 28.82
CA SER A 206 -11.08 -19.25 27.76
C SER A 206 -10.02 -19.80 26.79
N SER A 207 -10.19 -21.05 26.36
CA SER A 207 -9.34 -21.70 25.33
C SER A 207 -9.38 -20.98 23.98
N VAL A 208 -10.45 -20.21 23.71
CA VAL A 208 -10.63 -19.39 22.50
C VAL A 208 -9.58 -18.27 22.38
N GLN A 209 -8.88 -17.94 23.47
CA GLN A 209 -7.79 -16.97 23.44
C GLN A 209 -6.72 -17.32 22.39
N TRP A 210 -6.37 -18.60 22.25
CA TRP A 210 -5.30 -19.04 21.35
C TRP A 210 -5.70 -19.00 19.88
N THR A 211 -6.98 -19.27 19.57
CA THR A 211 -7.50 -19.18 18.20
C THR A 211 -7.62 -17.72 17.76
N MET A 212 -8.04 -16.83 18.66
CA MET A 212 -8.04 -15.38 18.39
C MET A 212 -6.61 -14.85 18.27
N ALA A 213 -5.67 -15.35 19.08
CA ALA A 213 -4.28 -14.97 19.01
C ALA A 213 -3.60 -15.39 17.69
N SER A 214 -3.90 -16.58 17.16
CA SER A 214 -3.34 -17.02 15.87
C SER A 214 -3.88 -16.19 14.71
N LEU A 215 -5.18 -15.85 14.72
CA LEU A 215 -5.77 -14.95 13.73
C LEU A 215 -5.19 -13.53 13.84
N ALA A 216 -5.06 -12.99 15.06
CA ALA A 216 -4.44 -11.70 15.30
C ALA A 216 -3.01 -11.68 14.74
N PHE A 217 -2.21 -12.70 15.04
CA PHE A 217 -0.85 -12.85 14.53
C PHE A 217 -0.82 -12.83 13.00
N LEU A 218 -1.63 -13.65 12.34
CA LEU A 218 -1.70 -13.71 10.89
C LEU A 218 -2.01 -12.34 10.25
N PHE A 219 -3.08 -11.66 10.70
CA PHE A 219 -3.48 -10.38 10.12
C PHE A 219 -2.45 -9.27 10.35
N ASN A 220 -1.82 -9.23 11.52
CA ASN A 220 -0.76 -8.25 11.79
C ASN A 220 0.48 -8.49 10.91
N PHE A 221 0.83 -9.74 10.62
CA PHE A 221 1.89 -10.03 9.65
C PHE A 221 1.51 -9.63 8.23
N LEU A 222 0.26 -9.85 7.79
CA LEU A 222 -0.21 -9.40 6.47
C LEU A 222 -0.16 -7.87 6.31
N ARG A 223 -0.40 -7.11 7.38
CA ARG A 223 -0.31 -5.63 7.37
C ARG A 223 1.08 -5.10 6.98
N ILE A 224 2.15 -5.91 7.07
CA ILE A 224 3.48 -5.51 6.56
C ILE A 224 3.44 -5.15 5.06
N PHE A 225 2.52 -5.73 4.29
CA PHE A 225 2.35 -5.42 2.87
C PHE A 225 1.92 -3.97 2.61
N LYS A 226 1.38 -3.25 3.60
CA LYS A 226 1.12 -1.79 3.51
C LYS A 226 2.44 -1.03 3.34
N PHE A 227 3.48 -1.43 4.08
CA PHE A 227 4.82 -0.85 4.01
C PHE A 227 5.64 -1.37 2.83
N ALA A 228 5.18 -2.39 2.09
CA ALA A 228 5.80 -2.78 0.84
C ALA A 228 5.84 -1.62 -0.19
N CYS A 229 5.02 -0.58 0.00
CA CYS A 229 5.05 0.63 -0.80
C CYS A 229 6.28 1.54 -0.56
N VAL A 230 7.08 1.29 0.48
CA VAL A 230 8.31 2.03 0.79
C VAL A 230 9.32 1.91 -0.35
N THR A 231 9.46 0.72 -0.92
CA THR A 231 10.29 0.46 -2.08
C THR A 231 9.46 0.54 -3.36
N ARG A 232 9.96 1.32 -4.33
CA ARG A 232 9.28 1.56 -5.62
C ARG A 232 9.01 0.27 -6.40
N PHE A 233 9.88 -0.73 -6.26
CA PHE A 233 9.72 -2.03 -6.88
C PHE A 233 8.60 -2.81 -6.17
N THR A 234 8.74 -3.11 -4.88
CA THR A 234 7.79 -3.93 -4.11
C THR A 234 6.37 -3.31 -4.08
N GLY A 235 6.26 -1.98 -3.98
CA GLY A 235 4.97 -1.28 -3.97
C GLY A 235 4.18 -1.36 -5.29
N LEU A 236 4.88 -1.64 -6.39
CA LEU A 236 4.29 -1.88 -7.70
C LEU A 236 3.73 -3.30 -7.77
N TYR A 237 4.48 -4.28 -7.27
CA TYR A 237 4.07 -5.67 -7.20
C TYR A 237 2.84 -5.84 -6.32
N THR A 238 2.82 -5.26 -5.12
CA THR A 238 1.66 -5.35 -4.23
C THR A 238 0.41 -4.74 -4.84
N LYS A 239 0.53 -3.61 -5.55
CA LYS A 239 -0.60 -3.00 -6.25
C LYS A 239 -1.12 -3.87 -7.39
N THR A 240 -0.23 -4.51 -8.14
CA THR A 240 -0.62 -5.44 -9.21
C THR A 240 -1.27 -6.69 -8.64
N LEU A 241 -0.71 -7.26 -7.59
CA LEU A 241 -1.27 -8.42 -6.90
C LEU A 241 -2.66 -8.11 -6.35
N ALA A 242 -2.82 -6.99 -5.64
CA ALA A 242 -4.13 -6.58 -5.11
C ALA A 242 -5.17 -6.38 -6.21
N ARG A 243 -4.75 -5.87 -7.38
CA ARG A 243 -5.62 -5.73 -8.54
C ARG A 243 -6.05 -7.08 -9.11
N ILE A 244 -5.10 -8.00 -9.31
CA ILE A 244 -5.37 -9.36 -9.81
C ILE A 244 -6.33 -10.08 -8.87
N ILE A 245 -6.11 -10.01 -7.55
CA ILE A 245 -7.01 -10.61 -6.57
C ILE A 245 -8.41 -9.99 -6.67
N ASN A 246 -8.52 -8.66 -6.67
CA ASN A 246 -9.83 -8.02 -6.65
C ASN A 246 -10.61 -8.18 -7.97
N GLU A 247 -9.95 -8.20 -9.12
CA GLU A 247 -10.63 -8.26 -10.43
C GLU A 247 -10.85 -9.70 -10.92
N ASP A 248 -9.89 -10.60 -10.75
CA ASP A 248 -9.95 -11.95 -11.31
C ASP A 248 -10.44 -12.99 -10.30
N VAL A 249 -9.89 -12.98 -9.07
CA VAL A 249 -10.29 -13.97 -8.04
C VAL A 249 -11.75 -13.79 -7.65
N THR A 250 -12.23 -12.57 -7.47
CA THR A 250 -13.64 -12.34 -7.06
C THR A 250 -14.65 -12.87 -8.09
N ARG A 251 -14.38 -12.65 -9.39
CA ARG A 251 -15.22 -13.19 -10.47
C ARG A 251 -15.15 -14.70 -10.51
N PHE A 252 -13.96 -15.28 -10.41
CA PHE A 252 -13.80 -16.73 -10.34
C PHE A 252 -14.54 -17.32 -9.13
N MET A 253 -14.40 -16.73 -7.95
CA MET A 253 -15.06 -17.18 -6.72
C MET A 253 -16.57 -17.20 -6.84
N SER A 254 -17.18 -16.25 -7.58
CA SER A 254 -18.63 -16.28 -7.84
C SER A 254 -19.08 -17.49 -8.67
N VAL A 255 -18.36 -17.81 -9.76
CA VAL A 255 -18.67 -18.97 -10.62
C VAL A 255 -18.40 -20.26 -9.86
N PHE A 256 -17.27 -20.31 -9.16
CA PHE A 256 -16.89 -21.42 -8.30
C PHE A 256 -17.96 -21.69 -7.24
N ALA A 257 -18.44 -20.67 -6.51
CA ALA A 257 -19.44 -20.85 -5.47
C ALA A 257 -20.73 -21.50 -6.00
N ILE A 258 -21.24 -21.06 -7.16
CA ILE A 258 -22.45 -21.63 -7.77
C ILE A 258 -22.26 -23.12 -8.09
N VAL A 259 -21.14 -23.46 -8.75
CA VAL A 259 -20.81 -24.84 -9.11
C VAL A 259 -20.60 -25.67 -7.85
N PHE A 260 -19.81 -25.17 -6.91
CA PHE A 260 -19.46 -25.83 -5.66
C PHE A 260 -20.68 -26.18 -4.82
N PHE A 261 -21.57 -25.21 -4.55
CA PHE A 261 -22.79 -25.47 -3.78
C PHE A 261 -23.75 -26.41 -4.51
N SER A 262 -23.86 -26.30 -5.83
CA SER A 262 -24.70 -27.21 -6.63
C SER A 262 -24.22 -28.65 -6.48
N PHE A 263 -22.91 -28.90 -6.64
CA PHE A 263 -22.35 -30.23 -6.50
C PHE A 263 -22.38 -30.76 -5.07
N CYS A 264 -22.04 -29.95 -4.06
CA CYS A 264 -22.13 -30.37 -2.66
C CYS A 264 -23.58 -30.69 -2.27
N GLY A 265 -24.55 -29.91 -2.74
CA GLY A 265 -25.98 -30.18 -2.57
C GLY A 265 -26.40 -31.51 -3.22
N SER A 266 -26.06 -31.71 -4.49
CA SER A 266 -26.37 -32.95 -5.21
C SER A 266 -25.71 -34.18 -4.57
N LEU A 267 -24.45 -34.06 -4.13
CA LEU A 267 -23.73 -35.13 -3.45
C LEU A 267 -24.37 -35.47 -2.10
N PHE A 268 -24.75 -34.47 -1.31
CA PHE A 268 -25.44 -34.68 -0.04
C PHE A 268 -26.77 -35.42 -0.23
N LEU A 269 -27.58 -35.01 -1.21
CA LEU A 269 -28.85 -35.69 -1.52
C LEU A 269 -28.61 -37.13 -1.99
N SER A 270 -27.63 -37.33 -2.88
CA SER A 270 -27.30 -38.66 -3.41
C SER A 270 -26.76 -39.61 -2.34
N ALA A 271 -25.95 -39.09 -1.41
CA ALA A 271 -25.35 -39.85 -0.32
C ALA A 271 -26.37 -40.30 0.74
N ARG A 272 -27.50 -39.61 0.90
CA ARG A 272 -28.61 -40.05 1.80
C ARG A 272 -29.22 -41.39 1.39
N THR A 273 -29.16 -41.73 0.11
CA THR A 273 -29.64 -43.02 -0.41
C THR A 273 -28.57 -44.11 -0.29
N SER A 274 -27.33 -43.77 0.05
CA SER A 274 -26.22 -44.71 0.14
C SER A 274 -26.05 -45.24 1.57
N LYS A 275 -25.39 -46.40 1.72
CA LYS A 275 -25.20 -47.04 3.03
C LYS A 275 -24.26 -46.25 3.95
N GLN A 276 -23.44 -45.37 3.37
CA GLN A 276 -22.50 -44.51 4.07
C GLN A 276 -23.04 -43.08 4.09
N SER A 277 -23.58 -42.67 5.23
CA SER A 277 -24.13 -41.32 5.42
C SER A 277 -23.06 -40.39 5.99
N PHE A 278 -22.82 -39.26 5.33
CA PHE A 278 -22.16 -38.10 5.97
C PHE A 278 -22.99 -37.65 7.19
N SER A 279 -22.33 -37.22 8.27
CA SER A 279 -23.04 -36.85 9.50
C SER A 279 -23.85 -35.57 9.34
N GLY A 280 -23.34 -34.62 8.55
CA GLY A 280 -24.01 -33.37 8.20
C GLY A 280 -23.67 -32.85 6.79
N PHE A 281 -24.38 -31.81 6.35
CA PHE A 281 -24.06 -31.10 5.11
C PHE A 281 -22.68 -30.41 5.20
N GLU A 282 -22.27 -30.00 6.40
CA GLU A 282 -20.97 -29.39 6.67
C GLU A 282 -19.81 -30.34 6.33
N ASP A 283 -19.92 -31.63 6.64
CA ASP A 283 -18.90 -32.61 6.28
C ASP A 283 -18.72 -32.73 4.77
N VAL A 284 -19.82 -32.64 4.00
CA VAL A 284 -19.79 -32.68 2.53
C VAL A 284 -19.15 -31.42 1.97
N LEU A 285 -19.48 -30.24 2.52
CA LEU A 285 -18.86 -28.98 2.13
C LEU A 285 -17.36 -28.99 2.43
N LEU A 286 -16.97 -29.43 3.63
CA LEU A 286 -15.57 -29.49 4.04
C LEU A 286 -14.80 -30.51 3.19
N SER A 287 -15.38 -31.67 2.89
CA SER A 287 -14.78 -32.68 2.01
C SER A 287 -14.65 -32.17 0.56
N GLY A 288 -15.65 -31.44 0.05
CA GLY A 288 -15.58 -30.80 -1.26
C GLY A 288 -14.50 -29.72 -1.33
N PHE A 289 -14.40 -28.87 -0.31
CA PHE A 289 -13.36 -27.85 -0.26
C PHE A 289 -11.96 -28.46 -0.11
N ARG A 290 -11.84 -29.50 0.71
CA ARG A 290 -10.61 -30.29 0.89
C ARG A 290 -10.17 -30.93 -0.43
N ALA A 291 -11.10 -31.49 -1.20
CA ALA A 291 -10.83 -32.03 -2.52
C ALA A 291 -10.26 -31.00 -3.50
N LEU A 292 -10.76 -29.77 -3.48
CA LEU A 292 -10.18 -28.68 -4.26
C LEU A 292 -8.77 -28.30 -3.78
N SER A 293 -8.58 -28.16 -2.46
CA SER A 293 -7.33 -27.65 -1.88
C SER A 293 -6.20 -28.68 -1.86
N GLU A 294 -6.49 -29.92 -1.49
CA GLU A 294 -5.51 -31.01 -1.37
C GLU A 294 -5.36 -31.81 -2.66
N GLN A 295 -6.21 -31.56 -3.66
CA GLN A 295 -6.28 -32.33 -4.92
C GLN A 295 -6.46 -33.84 -4.70
N GLN A 296 -7.00 -34.21 -3.53
CA GLN A 296 -7.28 -35.59 -3.15
C GLN A 296 -8.75 -35.95 -3.38
N PRO A 297 -9.06 -37.25 -3.60
CA PRO A 297 -10.44 -37.70 -3.72
C PRO A 297 -11.25 -37.41 -2.44
N ILE A 298 -12.56 -37.17 -2.59
CA ILE A 298 -13.50 -36.89 -1.48
C ILE A 298 -13.56 -38.05 -0.47
N THR A 299 -13.35 -39.29 -0.94
CA THR A 299 -13.30 -40.51 -0.14
C THR A 299 -12.32 -41.48 -0.78
N GLU A 300 -11.59 -42.23 0.04
CA GLU A 300 -10.72 -43.31 -0.42
C GLU A 300 -11.54 -44.58 -0.73
N ASP A 301 -12.62 -44.80 0.00
CA ASP A 301 -13.53 -45.92 -0.20
C ASP A 301 -14.80 -45.49 -0.95
N TYR A 302 -14.95 -46.00 -2.17
CA TYR A 302 -16.14 -45.80 -3.02
C TYR A 302 -17.19 -46.91 -2.87
N SER A 303 -16.88 -47.97 -2.13
CA SER A 303 -17.71 -49.18 -2.01
C SER A 303 -19.06 -48.95 -1.31
N GLY A 304 -19.14 -47.93 -0.46
CA GLY A 304 -20.36 -47.55 0.27
C GLY A 304 -21.34 -46.66 -0.50
N PHE A 305 -20.93 -46.13 -1.67
CA PHE A 305 -21.66 -45.10 -2.41
C PHE A 305 -22.46 -45.65 -3.59
N ASN A 306 -23.58 -45.00 -3.89
CA ASN A 306 -24.36 -45.32 -5.09
C ASN A 306 -23.59 -44.90 -6.35
N TRP A 307 -23.84 -45.58 -7.47
CA TRP A 307 -23.25 -45.25 -8.77
C TRP A 307 -23.40 -43.76 -9.13
N LEU A 308 -24.57 -43.17 -8.85
CA LEU A 308 -24.84 -41.75 -9.09
C LEU A 308 -23.90 -40.85 -8.27
N SER A 309 -23.65 -41.19 -7.00
CA SER A 309 -22.75 -40.42 -6.14
C SER A 309 -21.30 -40.51 -6.64
N ILE A 310 -20.86 -41.70 -7.08
CA ILE A 310 -19.53 -41.92 -7.66
C ILE A 310 -19.38 -41.08 -8.94
N LEU A 311 -20.38 -41.09 -9.82
CA LEU A 311 -20.40 -40.29 -11.05
C LEU A 311 -20.35 -38.78 -10.75
N LEU A 312 -21.12 -38.31 -9.78
CA LEU A 312 -21.12 -36.92 -9.34
C LEU A 312 -19.77 -36.51 -8.75
N MET A 313 -19.13 -37.36 -7.94
CA MET A 313 -17.79 -37.10 -7.39
C MET A 313 -16.73 -37.02 -8.49
N LEU A 314 -16.74 -37.96 -9.45
CA LEU A 314 -15.82 -37.95 -10.59
C LEU A 314 -16.01 -36.70 -11.47
N THR A 315 -17.27 -36.34 -11.75
CA THR A 315 -17.58 -35.14 -12.54
C THR A 315 -17.17 -33.87 -11.78
N TYR A 316 -17.40 -33.82 -10.47
CA TYR A 316 -16.96 -32.72 -9.63
C TYR A 316 -15.43 -32.57 -9.64
N MET A 317 -14.68 -33.66 -9.43
CA MET A 317 -13.21 -33.64 -9.49
C MET A 317 -12.70 -33.17 -10.85
N GLY A 318 -13.24 -33.70 -11.95
CA GLY A 318 -12.85 -33.30 -13.29
C GLY A 318 -13.17 -31.83 -13.58
N THR A 319 -14.36 -31.36 -13.24
CA THR A 319 -14.77 -29.97 -13.52
C THR A 319 -14.08 -28.96 -12.61
N VAL A 320 -14.00 -29.21 -11.31
CA VAL A 320 -13.50 -28.25 -10.33
C VAL A 320 -11.98 -28.25 -10.23
N VAL A 321 -11.35 -29.42 -10.18
CA VAL A 321 -9.88 -29.51 -10.05
C VAL A 321 -9.20 -29.29 -11.39
N VAL A 322 -9.67 -29.92 -12.46
CA VAL A 322 -8.98 -29.86 -13.76
C VAL A 322 -9.39 -28.64 -14.56
N ILE A 323 -10.69 -28.35 -14.69
CA ILE A 323 -11.13 -27.27 -15.59
C ILE A 323 -11.06 -25.90 -14.90
N LEU A 324 -11.72 -25.74 -13.75
CA LEU A 324 -11.82 -24.43 -13.10
C LEU A 324 -10.46 -23.90 -12.61
N LEU A 325 -9.62 -24.75 -12.00
CA LEU A 325 -8.30 -24.32 -11.53
C LEU A 325 -7.38 -23.91 -12.69
N ASN A 326 -7.39 -24.66 -13.80
CA ASN A 326 -6.59 -24.32 -14.98
C ASN A 326 -7.04 -23.02 -15.64
N ILE A 327 -8.36 -22.77 -15.69
CA ILE A 327 -8.90 -21.49 -16.16
C ILE A 327 -8.47 -20.35 -15.24
N LEU A 328 -8.54 -20.53 -13.91
CA LEU A 328 -8.09 -19.52 -12.95
C LEU A 328 -6.61 -19.18 -13.14
N ILE A 329 -5.75 -20.20 -13.26
CA ILE A 329 -4.31 -20.01 -13.47
C ILE A 329 -4.06 -19.28 -14.80
N ALA A 330 -4.78 -19.64 -15.86
CA ALA A 330 -4.67 -18.98 -17.16
C ALA A 330 -5.09 -17.49 -17.08
N GLN A 331 -6.20 -17.19 -16.42
CA GLN A 331 -6.67 -15.83 -16.19
C GLN A 331 -5.66 -15.02 -15.38
N MET A 332 -5.19 -15.55 -14.24
CA MET A 332 -4.17 -14.88 -13.43
C MET A 332 -2.87 -14.63 -14.20
N SER A 333 -2.43 -15.60 -15.00
CA SER A 333 -1.20 -15.50 -15.81
C SER A 333 -1.31 -14.41 -16.88
N THR A 334 -2.44 -14.35 -17.57
CA THR A 334 -2.69 -13.32 -18.59
C THR A 334 -2.79 -11.92 -17.98
N THR A 335 -3.57 -11.75 -16.91
CA THR A 335 -3.68 -10.47 -16.20
C THR A 335 -2.35 -10.07 -15.59
N TYR A 336 -1.58 -10.99 -15.02
CA TYR A 336 -0.23 -10.71 -14.50
C TYR A 336 0.70 -10.22 -15.60
N THR A 337 0.71 -10.88 -16.76
CA THR A 337 1.52 -10.48 -17.91
C THR A 337 1.10 -9.12 -18.45
N GLN A 338 -0.20 -8.86 -18.56
CA GLN A 338 -0.73 -7.57 -18.98
C GLN A 338 -0.42 -6.47 -17.96
N ALA A 339 -0.58 -6.75 -16.67
CA ALA A 339 -0.22 -5.82 -15.60
C ALA A 339 1.28 -5.52 -15.65
N LYS A 340 2.15 -6.52 -15.80
CA LYS A 340 3.60 -6.32 -15.95
C LYS A 340 3.97 -5.48 -17.17
N LYS A 341 3.32 -5.70 -18.33
CA LYS A 341 3.50 -4.87 -19.53
C LYS A 341 3.03 -3.43 -19.31
N ASN A 342 1.83 -3.25 -18.75
CA ASN A 342 1.28 -1.93 -18.42
C ASN A 342 2.14 -1.20 -17.39
N LEU A 343 2.68 -1.92 -16.41
CA LEU A 343 3.62 -1.39 -15.43
C LEU A 343 4.92 -0.97 -16.08
N ARG A 344 5.44 -1.73 -17.04
CA ARG A 344 6.63 -1.37 -17.82
C ARG A 344 6.38 -0.10 -18.64
N VAL A 345 5.26 0.00 -19.34
CA VAL A 345 4.86 1.19 -20.11
C VAL A 345 4.68 2.40 -19.18
N LYS A 346 4.02 2.23 -18.03
CA LYS A 346 3.95 3.26 -16.98
C LYS A 346 5.31 3.54 -16.36
N TYR A 347 6.23 2.59 -16.29
CA TYR A 347 7.58 2.85 -15.81
C TYR A 347 8.36 3.76 -16.78
N TYR A 348 8.19 3.55 -18.08
CA TYR A 348 8.87 4.34 -19.11
C TYR A 348 8.21 5.70 -19.37
N LYS A 349 6.86 5.79 -19.37
CA LYS A 349 6.13 7.06 -19.56
C LYS A 349 5.92 7.86 -18.27
N GLU A 350 5.76 7.17 -17.15
CA GLU A 350 5.25 7.68 -15.86
C GLU A 350 6.18 7.29 -14.70
N GLY A 351 7.46 6.96 -14.97
CA GLY A 351 8.38 6.41 -13.98
C GLY A 351 8.41 7.16 -12.65
N ASP A 352 8.31 8.48 -12.65
CA ASP A 352 8.22 9.28 -11.42
C ASP A 352 6.77 9.44 -10.89
N TRP A 353 5.74 9.33 -11.74
CA TRP A 353 4.34 9.67 -11.44
C TRP A 353 3.63 8.76 -10.42
N ILE A 354 3.91 7.45 -10.36
CA ILE A 354 3.23 6.53 -9.42
C ILE A 354 3.75 6.69 -7.99
N SER A 355 5.07 6.90 -7.84
CA SER A 355 5.65 7.34 -6.57
C SER A 355 5.12 8.72 -6.20
N GLU A 356 5.05 9.66 -7.15
CA GLU A 356 4.59 11.03 -6.94
C GLU A 356 3.10 11.14 -6.59
N MET A 357 2.25 10.27 -7.12
CA MET A 357 0.82 10.25 -6.82
C MET A 357 0.54 9.60 -5.46
N LYS A 358 1.31 8.58 -5.06
CA LYS A 358 1.30 8.05 -3.67
C LYS A 358 1.93 9.05 -2.69
N LEU A 359 2.90 9.85 -3.13
CA LEU A 359 3.51 10.95 -2.39
C LEU A 359 2.55 12.12 -2.15
N ALA A 360 1.84 12.56 -3.20
CA ALA A 360 0.82 13.59 -3.14
C ALA A 360 -0.39 13.14 -2.32
N LYS A 361 -0.77 11.85 -2.39
CA LYS A 361 -1.80 11.27 -1.51
C LYS A 361 -1.29 11.01 -0.09
N GLY A 362 -0.04 10.60 0.11
CA GLY A 362 0.61 10.47 1.41
C GLY A 362 0.74 11.82 2.11
N TRP A 363 0.86 12.91 1.36
CA TRP A 363 0.76 14.29 1.85
C TRP A 363 -0.68 14.77 2.13
N LYS A 364 -1.72 13.91 1.97
CA LYS A 364 -2.98 14.11 2.70
C LYS A 364 -2.81 13.88 4.22
N LEU A 365 -1.67 13.32 4.66
CA LEU A 365 -1.45 12.90 6.04
C LEU A 365 -0.66 13.88 6.90
N VAL A 366 -0.19 15.02 6.36
CA VAL A 366 0.28 16.16 7.19
C VAL A 366 -0.67 17.33 7.04
#